data_AF-A0A944GFJ8-F1
#
_entry.id   AF-A0A944GFJ8-F1
#
_cell.length_a   1.000
_cell.length_b   1.000
_cell.length_c   1.000
_cell.angle_alpha   90.00
_cell.angle_beta   90.00
_cell.angle_gamma   90.00
#
_symmetry.space_group_name_H-M   'P 1'
#
loop_
_entity.id
_entity.type
_entity.pdbx_description
1 polymer ?
#
loop_
_entity_poly.entity_id
_entity_poly.type
_entity_poly.pdbx_seq_one_letter_code
_entity_poly.pdbx_strand_id
1 'polypeptide(L)'
;MFIHVLSRSSYLDSITPTRYFNLLYIILDCVFLAILAGLLIWKKKYQTLLFGLFGGILYFIVDYGGFYLLSGSRTVSTIMKGAFDTWKIATGPQTFFVLLWMSLSYGFTNFVFIWTLMKPDRETKYWIFLILLWWFVCPSIAEMGGEATIKTSRTTGKYHGIMAIILIVGYLLLTIYFLVKKVPFKQMLSLFLIGVSVQFGWELALLVNGIRPSDFASLRTLIINSLIETNLGMPIIYVIFHFFRNRWNEDLSKVVNVKETHEESERKGADK
;
A
#
# COMPACT_ATOMS: atom_id res chain seq x y z
N MET A 1 -4.25 40.96 -27.63
CA MET A 1 -3.68 40.43 -26.37
C MET A 1 -4.73 39.62 -25.59
N PHE A 2 -5.41 38.65 -26.21
CA PHE A 2 -6.42 37.83 -25.51
C PHE A 2 -6.58 36.40 -26.07
N ILE A 3 -5.73 35.99 -27.03
CA ILE A 3 -5.78 34.65 -27.66
C ILE A 3 -4.64 33.73 -27.15
N HIS A 4 -3.67 34.27 -26.40
CA HIS A 4 -2.57 33.47 -25.82
C HIS A 4 -2.84 32.87 -24.43
N VAL A 5 -4.05 33.03 -23.88
CA VAL A 5 -4.38 32.50 -22.54
C VAL A 5 -5.06 31.12 -22.61
N LEU A 6 -5.55 30.69 -23.77
CA LEU A 6 -6.28 29.42 -23.92
C LEU A 6 -5.40 28.21 -24.28
N SER A 7 -4.11 28.39 -24.56
CA SER A 7 -3.18 27.27 -24.82
C SER A 7 -2.48 26.72 -23.57
N ARG A 8 -2.81 27.24 -22.38
CA ARG A 8 -2.16 26.82 -21.12
C ARG A 8 -2.92 25.74 -20.35
N SER A 9 -4.05 25.25 -20.88
CA SER A 9 -4.86 24.19 -20.22
C SER A 9 -4.36 22.78 -20.53
N SER A 10 -3.66 22.53 -21.63
CA SER A 10 -3.29 21.18 -22.06
C SER A 10 -2.14 20.54 -21.28
N TYR A 11 -1.41 21.29 -20.45
CA TYR A 11 -0.34 20.75 -19.58
C TYR A 11 -0.85 20.29 -18.20
N LEU A 12 -2.10 20.58 -17.85
CA LEU A 12 -2.68 20.24 -16.54
C LEU A 12 -3.56 18.97 -16.57
N ASP A 13 -3.82 18.40 -17.76
CA ASP A 13 -4.94 17.46 -17.95
C ASP A 13 -4.63 15.98 -17.72
N SER A 14 -3.38 15.59 -17.45
CA SER A 14 -3.10 14.24 -16.94
C SER A 14 -1.83 14.20 -16.11
N ILE A 15 -1.97 14.05 -14.80
CA ILE A 15 -0.88 13.49 -14.00
C ILE A 15 -0.66 12.08 -14.55
N THR A 16 0.56 11.80 -15.01
CA THR A 16 0.97 10.45 -15.38
C THR A 16 2.05 9.97 -14.42
N PRO A 17 1.69 9.38 -13.27
CA PRO A 17 2.67 8.84 -12.34
C PRO A 17 3.51 7.82 -13.08
N THR A 18 4.80 8.14 -13.21
CA THR A 18 5.77 7.35 -13.95
C THR A 18 6.85 6.91 -13.00
N ARG A 19 7.32 5.67 -13.15
CA ARG A 19 8.39 5.09 -12.33
C ARG A 19 9.40 4.39 -13.22
N TYR A 20 10.67 4.54 -12.87
CA TYR A 20 11.82 3.96 -13.55
C TYR A 20 12.54 3.01 -12.60
N PHE A 21 12.68 1.76 -13.01
CA PHE A 21 13.32 0.71 -12.23
C PHE A 21 14.41 0.02 -13.05
N ASN A 22 15.43 -0.48 -12.37
CA ASN A 22 16.36 -1.44 -12.92
C ASN A 22 16.09 -2.84 -12.35
N LEU A 23 16.75 -3.84 -12.94
CA LEU A 23 16.54 -5.23 -12.53
C LEU A 23 17.05 -5.51 -11.11
N LEU A 24 18.15 -4.85 -10.70
CA LEU A 24 18.71 -5.03 -9.36
C LEU A 24 17.71 -4.62 -8.27
N TYR A 25 16.98 -3.52 -8.47
CA TYR A 25 15.91 -3.08 -7.57
C TYR A 25 14.87 -4.19 -7.34
N ILE A 26 14.38 -4.79 -8.42
CA ILE A 26 13.35 -5.85 -8.35
C ILE A 26 13.87 -7.07 -7.60
N ILE A 27 15.11 -7.50 -7.87
CA ILE A 27 15.71 -8.67 -7.21
C ILE A 27 15.89 -8.41 -5.72
N LEU A 28 16.50 -7.28 -5.36
CA LEU A 28 16.71 -6.87 -3.98
C LEU A 28 15.39 -6.81 -3.22
N ASP A 29 14.37 -6.22 -3.84
CA ASP A 29 13.07 -6.06 -3.22
C ASP A 29 12.36 -7.40 -3.03
N CYS A 30 12.40 -8.31 -4.01
CA CYS A 30 11.92 -9.68 -3.84
C CYS A 30 12.58 -10.40 -2.64
N VAL A 31 13.91 -10.26 -2.49
CA VAL A 31 14.65 -10.85 -1.36
C VAL A 31 14.17 -10.25 -0.04
N PHE A 32 14.00 -8.92 0.03
CA PHE A 32 13.48 -8.27 1.22
C PHE A 32 12.07 -8.73 1.58
N LEU A 33 11.16 -8.85 0.60
CA LEU A 33 9.79 -9.31 0.84
C LEU A 33 9.78 -10.73 1.42
N ALA A 34 10.64 -11.62 0.90
CA ALA A 34 10.80 -12.97 1.44
C ALA A 34 11.36 -12.97 2.87
N ILE A 35 12.34 -12.11 3.17
CA ILE A 35 12.89 -11.93 4.52
C ILE A 35 11.81 -11.40 5.47
N LEU A 36 11.09 -10.36 5.08
CA LEU A 36 10.01 -9.78 5.90
C LEU A 36 8.93 -10.82 6.21
N ALA A 37 8.49 -11.58 5.20
CA ALA A 37 7.54 -12.67 5.38
C ALA A 37 8.10 -13.75 6.34
N GLY A 38 9.35 -14.17 6.15
CA GLY A 38 10.02 -15.15 7.01
C GLY A 38 10.14 -14.69 8.47
N LEU A 39 10.45 -13.41 8.69
CA LEU A 39 10.51 -12.83 10.03
C LEU A 39 9.13 -12.78 10.69
N LEU A 40 8.07 -12.43 9.95
CA LEU A 40 6.70 -12.46 10.46
C LEU A 40 6.28 -13.89 10.85
N ILE A 41 6.63 -14.90 10.04
CA ILE A 41 6.41 -16.32 10.36
C ILE A 41 7.15 -16.72 11.63
N TRP A 42 8.44 -16.39 11.71
CA TRP A 42 9.27 -16.70 12.88
C TRP A 42 8.71 -16.09 14.17
N LYS A 43 8.17 -14.87 14.08
CA LYS A 43 7.53 -14.17 15.19
C LYS A 43 6.06 -14.51 15.40
N LYS A 44 5.53 -15.51 14.66
CA LYS A 44 4.13 -15.97 14.70
C LYS A 44 3.11 -14.83 14.46
N LYS A 45 3.47 -13.85 13.64
CA LYS A 45 2.63 -12.71 13.22
C LYS A 45 1.78 -13.08 12.01
N TYR A 46 1.00 -14.15 12.13
CA TYR A 46 0.28 -14.73 11.00
C TYR A 46 -0.87 -13.85 10.52
N GLN A 47 -1.60 -13.16 11.41
CA GLN A 47 -2.61 -12.19 10.97
C GLN A 47 -1.98 -11.06 10.15
N THR A 48 -0.89 -10.48 10.66
CA THR A 48 -0.12 -9.46 9.94
C THR A 48 0.36 -9.96 8.58
N LEU A 49 0.93 -11.16 8.51
CA LEU A 49 1.39 -11.78 7.27
C LEU A 49 0.25 -11.98 6.26
N LEU A 50 -0.86 -12.58 6.69
CA LEU A 50 -2.01 -12.85 5.84
C LEU A 50 -2.66 -11.55 5.34
N PHE A 51 -2.80 -10.56 6.21
CA PHE A 51 -3.35 -9.26 5.83
C PHE A 51 -2.42 -8.51 4.88
N GLY A 52 -1.11 -8.59 5.09
CA GLY A 52 -0.10 -8.14 4.15
C GLY A 52 -0.29 -8.78 2.77
N LEU A 53 -0.29 -10.11 2.70
CA LEU A 53 -0.38 -10.85 1.44
C LEU A 53 -1.70 -10.55 0.71
N PHE A 54 -2.79 -10.45 1.48
CA PHE A 54 -4.07 -9.99 0.96
C PHE A 54 -3.96 -8.60 0.32
N GLY A 55 -3.29 -7.65 0.97
CA GLY A 55 -3.03 -6.31 0.43
C GLY A 55 -2.25 -6.35 -0.89
N GLY A 56 -1.20 -7.16 -0.96
CA GLY A 56 -0.43 -7.36 -2.20
C GLY A 56 -1.25 -7.94 -3.34
N ILE A 57 -2.06 -8.96 -3.07
CA ILE A 57 -2.97 -9.57 -4.06
C ILE A 57 -4.06 -8.58 -4.47
N LEU A 58 -4.64 -7.84 -3.54
CA LEU A 58 -5.65 -6.82 -3.81
C LEU A 58 -5.09 -5.73 -4.75
N TYR A 59 -3.89 -5.24 -4.46
CA TYR A 59 -3.20 -4.29 -5.32
C TYR A 59 -2.98 -4.86 -6.72
N PHE A 60 -2.59 -6.14 -6.81
CA PHE A 60 -2.39 -6.79 -8.09
C PHE A 60 -3.68 -6.90 -8.91
N ILE A 61 -4.79 -7.27 -8.28
CA ILE A 61 -6.11 -7.33 -8.93
C ILE A 61 -6.50 -5.95 -9.48
N VAL A 62 -6.30 -4.89 -8.71
CA VAL A 62 -6.62 -3.52 -9.14
C VAL A 62 -5.67 -3.05 -10.24
N ASP A 63 -4.38 -3.31 -10.12
CA ASP A 63 -3.37 -2.78 -11.04
C ASP A 63 -3.30 -3.56 -12.37
N TYR A 64 -3.23 -4.88 -12.31
CA TYR A 64 -3.23 -5.75 -13.49
C TYR A 64 -4.65 -5.94 -14.05
N GLY A 65 -5.63 -6.28 -13.22
CA GLY A 65 -7.00 -6.51 -13.68
C GLY A 65 -7.71 -5.20 -14.04
N GLY A 66 -7.76 -4.25 -13.11
CA GLY A 66 -8.43 -2.96 -13.31
C GLY A 66 -7.71 -2.06 -14.31
N PHE A 67 -6.49 -1.65 -14.00
CA PHE A 67 -5.82 -0.62 -14.78
C PHE A 67 -5.26 -1.13 -16.10
N TYR A 68 -4.61 -2.29 -16.12
CA TYR A 68 -4.01 -2.84 -17.35
C TYR A 68 -5.04 -3.52 -18.26
N LEU A 69 -5.78 -4.53 -17.77
CA LEU A 69 -6.72 -5.28 -18.62
C LEU A 69 -8.01 -4.53 -18.95
N LEU A 70 -8.69 -3.93 -17.96
CA LEU A 70 -10.01 -3.32 -18.18
C LEU A 70 -9.93 -1.89 -18.74
N SER A 71 -9.14 -1.01 -18.12
CA SER A 71 -9.10 0.40 -18.51
C SER A 71 -8.02 0.76 -19.55
N GLY A 72 -7.01 -0.11 -19.75
CA GLY A 72 -5.84 0.19 -20.57
C GLY A 72 -5.04 1.42 -20.11
N SER A 73 -5.19 1.84 -18.85
CA SER A 73 -4.58 3.06 -18.31
C SER A 73 -3.17 2.84 -17.76
N ARG A 74 -2.78 1.58 -17.55
CA ARG A 74 -1.45 1.17 -17.09
C ARG A 74 -0.60 0.67 -18.27
N THR A 75 0.62 1.17 -18.38
CA THR A 75 1.59 0.70 -19.37
C THR A 75 2.90 0.32 -18.69
N VAL A 76 3.48 -0.81 -19.13
CA VAL A 76 4.83 -1.24 -18.76
C VAL A 76 5.67 -1.26 -20.02
N SER A 77 6.84 -0.62 -19.97
CA SER A 77 7.79 -0.58 -21.07
C SER A 77 9.16 -1.05 -20.59
N THR A 78 9.88 -1.74 -21.46
CA THR A 78 11.24 -2.23 -21.19
C THR A 78 12.19 -1.76 -22.28
N ILE A 79 13.45 -1.55 -21.94
CA ILE A 79 14.50 -1.29 -22.92
C ILE A 79 14.90 -2.62 -23.59
N MET A 80 14.84 -2.67 -24.92
CA MET A 80 15.57 -3.70 -25.68
C MET A 80 16.96 -3.14 -26.00
N LYS A 81 18.00 -3.77 -25.45
CA LYS A 81 19.38 -3.44 -25.79
C LYS A 81 19.66 -3.82 -27.25
N GLY A 82 20.16 -2.86 -28.03
CA GLY A 82 20.45 -3.00 -29.46
C GLY A 82 21.37 -1.87 -29.96
N ALA A 83 21.39 -1.62 -31.27
CA ALA A 83 22.19 -0.50 -31.84
C ALA A 83 21.71 0.89 -31.36
N PHE A 84 20.44 1.00 -30.97
CA PHE A 84 19.84 2.18 -30.31
C PHE A 84 18.90 1.71 -29.20
N ASP A 85 19.17 2.10 -27.96
CA ASP A 85 18.32 1.76 -26.82
C ASP A 85 16.97 2.47 -26.96
N THR A 86 15.90 1.69 -27.12
CA THR A 86 14.55 2.20 -27.31
C THR A 86 13.58 1.53 -26.35
N TRP A 87 12.71 2.33 -25.74
CA TRP A 87 11.61 1.85 -24.92
C TRP A 87 10.57 1.15 -25.80
N LYS A 88 10.28 -0.12 -25.50
CA LYS A 88 9.19 -0.88 -26.12
C LYS A 88 8.17 -1.29 -25.08
N ILE A 89 6.91 -1.37 -25.49
CA ILE A 89 5.84 -1.89 -24.63
C ILE A 89 6.17 -3.36 -24.32
N ALA A 90 6.13 -3.71 -23.04
CA ALA A 90 6.43 -5.06 -22.58
C ALA A 90 5.37 -6.06 -23.07
N THR A 91 5.79 -7.31 -23.24
CA THR A 91 4.86 -8.41 -23.55
C THR A 91 3.91 -8.68 -22.39
N GLY A 92 2.76 -9.31 -22.65
CA GLY A 92 1.77 -9.67 -21.62
C GLY A 92 2.37 -10.38 -20.39
N PRO A 93 3.22 -11.42 -20.56
CA PRO A 93 3.88 -12.08 -19.44
C PRO A 93 4.82 -11.16 -18.65
N GLN A 94 5.61 -10.33 -19.33
CA GLN A 94 6.51 -9.38 -18.66
C GLN A 94 5.72 -8.34 -17.87
N THR A 95 4.65 -7.78 -18.45
CA THR A 95 3.76 -6.86 -17.74
C THR A 95 3.15 -7.52 -16.52
N PHE A 96 2.69 -8.77 -16.64
CA PHE A 96 2.14 -9.54 -15.52
C PHE A 96 3.14 -9.61 -14.35
N PHE A 97 4.37 -10.07 -14.59
CA PHE A 97 5.35 -10.25 -13.52
C PHE A 97 5.82 -8.93 -12.91
N VAL A 98 6.00 -7.88 -13.72
CA VAL A 98 6.35 -6.54 -13.20
C VAL A 98 5.23 -5.98 -12.33
N LEU A 99 3.98 -6.07 -12.76
CA LEU A 99 2.84 -5.57 -11.97
C LEU A 99 2.59 -6.44 -10.73
N LEU A 100 2.82 -7.76 -10.80
CA LEU A 100 2.73 -8.66 -9.66
C LEU A 100 3.76 -8.31 -8.59
N TRP A 101 5.04 -8.22 -8.98
CA TRP A 101 6.10 -7.82 -8.07
C TRP A 101 5.81 -6.46 -7.45
N MET A 102 5.49 -5.46 -8.28
CA MET A 102 5.25 -4.09 -7.80
C MET A 102 4.07 -4.02 -6.82
N SER A 103 3.02 -4.78 -7.09
CA SER A 103 1.85 -4.87 -6.23
C SER A 103 2.14 -5.60 -4.93
N LEU A 104 2.92 -6.68 -4.97
CA LEU A 104 3.39 -7.35 -3.77
C LEU A 104 4.32 -6.44 -2.98
N SER A 105 5.26 -5.73 -3.60
CA SER A 105 6.17 -4.80 -2.94
C SER A 105 5.43 -3.75 -2.12
N TYR A 106 4.65 -2.89 -2.80
CA TYR A 106 3.95 -1.81 -2.12
C TYR A 106 2.75 -2.33 -1.31
N GLY A 107 1.96 -3.25 -1.86
CA GLY A 107 0.76 -3.76 -1.20
C GLY A 107 1.07 -4.59 0.05
N PHE A 108 2.04 -5.50 -0.02
CA PHE A 108 2.44 -6.29 1.15
C PHE A 108 3.02 -5.39 2.25
N THR A 109 4.02 -4.58 1.92
CA THR A 109 4.67 -3.73 2.92
C THR A 109 3.72 -2.70 3.51
N ASN A 110 2.86 -2.06 2.71
CA ASN A 110 1.85 -1.12 3.21
C ASN A 110 0.87 -1.79 4.17
N PHE A 111 0.35 -2.98 3.83
CA PHE A 111 -0.64 -3.64 4.68
C PHE A 111 -0.02 -4.21 5.96
N VAL A 112 1.23 -4.70 5.91
CA VAL A 112 1.99 -5.06 7.12
C VAL A 112 2.19 -3.83 8.00
N PHE A 113 2.61 -2.70 7.42
CA PHE A 113 2.79 -1.44 8.15
C PHE A 113 1.49 -0.97 8.81
N ILE A 114 0.39 -0.94 8.06
CA ILE A 114 -0.93 -0.56 8.58
C ILE A 114 -1.34 -1.48 9.72
N TRP A 115 -1.33 -2.80 9.48
CA TRP A 115 -1.85 -3.77 10.44
C TRP A 115 -1.08 -3.77 11.76
N THR A 116 0.25 -3.67 11.71
CA THR A 116 1.08 -3.59 12.92
C THR A 116 0.79 -2.33 13.73
N LEU A 117 0.46 -1.20 13.08
CA LEU A 117 0.08 0.04 13.77
C LEU A 117 -1.36 0.09 14.28
N MET A 118 -2.25 -0.77 13.77
CA MET A 118 -3.63 -0.85 14.27
C MET A 118 -3.69 -1.33 15.73
N LYS A 119 -2.73 -2.15 16.14
CA LYS A 119 -2.53 -2.54 17.54
C LYS A 119 -1.04 -2.67 17.83
N PRO A 120 -0.39 -1.56 18.17
CA PRO A 120 1.04 -1.55 18.43
C PRO A 120 1.38 -2.47 19.60
N ASP A 121 2.46 -3.22 19.41
CA ASP A 121 3.08 -4.07 20.42
C ASP A 121 4.58 -3.73 20.54
N ARG A 122 5.30 -4.53 21.34
CA ARG A 122 6.75 -4.33 21.55
C ARG A 122 7.56 -4.40 20.24
N GLU A 123 7.06 -5.11 19.23
CA GLU A 123 7.79 -5.43 18.01
C GLU A 123 7.47 -4.49 16.84
N THR A 124 6.34 -3.79 16.92
CA THR A 124 5.83 -2.85 15.91
C THR A 124 6.89 -1.86 15.43
N LYS A 125 7.70 -1.32 16.34
CA LYS A 125 8.79 -0.40 16.00
C LYS A 125 9.84 -1.02 15.07
N TYR A 126 10.12 -2.31 15.19
CA TYR A 126 11.08 -3.00 14.33
C TYR A 126 10.51 -3.22 12.93
N TRP A 127 9.21 -3.55 12.82
CA TRP A 127 8.55 -3.71 11.52
C TRP A 127 8.51 -2.40 10.75
N ILE A 128 8.10 -1.31 11.41
CA ILE A 128 8.08 0.03 10.81
C ILE A 128 9.49 0.46 10.39
N PHE A 129 10.46 0.30 11.29
CA PHE A 129 11.85 0.65 11.00
C PHE A 129 12.39 -0.13 9.80
N LEU A 130 12.16 -1.45 9.76
CA LEU A 130 12.63 -2.31 8.70
C LEU A 130 12.03 -1.94 7.34
N ILE A 131 10.73 -1.65 7.29
CA ILE A 131 10.04 -1.24 6.05
C ILE A 131 10.52 0.13 5.59
N LEU A 132 10.57 1.12 6.48
CA LEU A 132 11.04 2.46 6.11
C LEU A 132 12.50 2.44 5.66
N LEU A 133 13.37 1.77 6.42
CA LEU A 133 14.77 1.61 6.05
C LEU A 133 14.89 1.00 4.66
N TRP A 134 14.14 -0.06 4.37
CA TRP A 134 14.17 -0.71 3.07
C TRP A 134 13.70 0.20 1.93
N TRP A 135 12.59 0.92 2.11
CA TRP A 135 12.08 1.83 1.09
C TRP A 135 13.10 2.88 0.66
N PHE A 136 13.92 3.38 1.59
CA PHE A 136 14.98 4.34 1.27
C PHE A 136 16.26 3.69 0.77
N VAL A 137 16.68 2.55 1.34
CA VAL A 137 17.97 1.92 1.05
C VAL A 137 17.95 1.13 -0.26
N CYS A 138 16.86 0.42 -0.58
CA CYS A 138 16.77 -0.38 -1.79
C CYS A 138 17.01 0.43 -3.08
N PRO A 139 16.36 1.59 -3.28
CA PRO A 139 16.67 2.45 -4.42
C PRO A 139 18.15 2.84 -4.50
N SER A 140 18.76 3.24 -3.39
CA SER A 140 20.15 3.70 -3.37
C SER A 140 21.14 2.57 -3.67
N ILE A 141 20.91 1.34 -3.17
CA ILE A 141 21.72 0.18 -3.55
C ILE A 141 21.50 -0.16 -5.03
N ALA A 142 20.26 -0.04 -5.51
CA ALA A 142 19.92 -0.36 -6.88
C ALA A 142 20.65 0.51 -7.90
N GLU A 143 21.10 1.73 -7.56
CA GLU A 143 21.93 2.57 -8.44
C GLU A 143 23.19 1.84 -8.93
N MET A 144 23.76 0.95 -8.12
CA MET A 144 24.90 0.11 -8.50
C MET A 144 24.58 -0.87 -9.65
N GLY A 145 23.29 -1.14 -9.88
CA GLY A 145 22.77 -2.02 -10.92
C GLY A 145 22.65 -1.37 -12.30
N GLY A 146 23.03 -0.09 -12.42
CA GLY A 146 23.00 0.67 -13.67
C GLY A 146 21.64 1.29 -13.99
N GLU A 147 21.51 1.72 -15.25
CA GLU A 147 20.36 2.50 -15.72
C GLU A 147 19.03 1.75 -15.60
N ALA A 148 17.95 2.52 -15.45
CA ALA A 148 16.61 1.98 -15.39
C ALA A 148 16.18 1.39 -16.75
N THR A 149 15.88 0.09 -16.76
CA THR A 149 15.46 -0.65 -17.95
C THR A 149 13.97 -0.94 -18.00
N ILE A 150 13.23 -0.63 -16.93
CA ILE A 150 11.81 -0.89 -16.79
C ILE A 150 11.11 0.43 -16.43
N LYS A 151 10.08 0.78 -17.19
CA LYS A 151 9.25 1.97 -16.99
C LYS A 151 7.82 1.54 -16.77
N THR A 152 7.18 2.10 -15.76
CA THR A 152 5.73 1.97 -15.56
C THR A 152 5.10 3.35 -15.61
N SER A 153 3.96 3.48 -16.26
CA SER A 153 3.17 4.70 -16.28
C SER A 153 1.68 4.40 -16.07
N ARG A 154 0.94 5.37 -15.52
CA ARG A 154 -0.51 5.30 -15.34
C ARG A 154 -1.15 6.63 -15.70
N THR A 155 -2.29 6.66 -16.37
CA THR A 155 -3.08 7.88 -16.57
C THR A 155 -4.13 8.02 -15.46
N THR A 156 -4.20 9.17 -14.76
CA THR A 156 -4.99 9.26 -13.50
C THR A 156 -6.13 10.28 -13.48
N GLY A 157 -6.42 10.95 -14.60
CA GLY A 157 -7.26 12.16 -14.61
C GLY A 157 -8.68 12.03 -14.02
N LYS A 158 -9.37 10.89 -14.18
CA LYS A 158 -10.81 10.79 -13.84
C LYS A 158 -11.15 10.07 -12.52
N TYR A 159 -10.28 9.22 -11.96
CA TYR A 159 -10.66 8.38 -10.82
C TYR A 159 -10.49 9.08 -9.45
N HIS A 160 -9.66 10.12 -9.34
CA HIS A 160 -9.40 10.79 -8.06
C HIS A 160 -10.67 11.43 -7.46
N GLY A 161 -11.59 11.92 -8.29
CA GLY A 161 -12.87 12.45 -7.82
C GLY A 161 -13.75 11.38 -7.15
N ILE A 162 -13.80 10.18 -7.73
CA ILE A 162 -14.54 9.04 -7.16
C ILE A 162 -13.89 8.60 -5.84
N MET A 163 -12.56 8.55 -5.78
CA MET A 163 -11.84 8.23 -4.55
C MET A 163 -12.14 9.25 -3.43
N ALA A 164 -12.17 10.54 -3.74
CA ALA A 164 -12.50 11.57 -2.75
C ALA A 164 -13.93 11.38 -2.18
N ILE A 165 -14.90 11.01 -3.02
CA ILE A 165 -16.28 10.72 -2.58
C ILE A 165 -16.31 9.52 -1.63
N ILE A 166 -15.68 8.41 -2.02
CA ILE A 166 -15.63 7.20 -1.18
C ILE A 166 -14.92 7.49 0.15
N LEU A 167 -13.84 8.29 0.14
CA LEU A 167 -13.13 8.72 1.35
C LEU A 167 -14.06 9.48 2.29
N ILE A 168 -14.78 10.48 1.78
CA ILE A 168 -15.73 11.29 2.57
C ILE A 168 -16.82 10.41 3.15
N VAL A 169 -17.44 9.54 2.34
CA VAL A 169 -18.49 8.63 2.80
C VAL A 169 -17.95 7.68 3.88
N GLY A 170 -16.78 7.08 3.66
CA GLY A 170 -16.16 6.15 4.61
C GLY A 170 -15.86 6.79 5.96
N TYR A 171 -15.23 7.97 5.97
CA TYR A 171 -14.95 8.70 7.21
C TYR A 171 -16.21 9.27 7.86
N LEU A 172 -17.23 9.66 7.09
CA LEU A 172 -18.51 10.10 7.63
C LEU A 172 -19.22 8.95 8.39
N LEU A 173 -19.31 7.78 7.77
CA LEU A 173 -19.87 6.59 8.43
C LEU A 173 -19.08 6.21 9.68
N LEU A 174 -17.75 6.28 9.62
CA LEU A 174 -16.89 6.01 10.78
C LEU A 174 -17.10 7.06 11.88
N THR A 175 -17.27 8.33 11.52
CA THR A 175 -17.55 9.43 12.46
C THR A 175 -18.88 9.19 13.18
N ILE A 176 -19.95 8.85 12.44
CA ILE A 176 -21.24 8.50 13.03
C ILE A 176 -21.09 7.32 13.99
N TYR A 177 -20.39 6.25 13.57
CA TYR A 177 -20.12 5.10 14.42
C TYR A 177 -19.38 5.49 15.71
N PHE A 178 -18.37 6.35 15.63
CA PHE A 178 -17.57 6.78 16.78
C PHE A 178 -18.40 7.61 17.76
N LEU A 179 -19.26 8.49 17.25
CA LEU A 179 -20.19 9.28 18.07
C LEU A 179 -21.19 8.36 18.80
N VAL A 180 -21.79 7.40 18.10
CA VAL A 180 -22.76 6.45 18.68
C VAL A 180 -22.10 5.55 19.73
N LYS A 181 -20.91 5.03 19.44
CA LYS A 181 -20.17 4.11 20.34
C LYS A 181 -19.26 4.83 21.33
N LYS A 182 -19.25 6.17 21.35
CA LYS A 182 -18.41 7.01 22.21
C LYS A 182 -16.92 6.64 22.13
N VAL A 183 -16.45 6.32 20.93
CA VAL A 183 -15.03 6.01 20.67
C VAL A 183 -14.23 7.32 20.68
N PRO A 184 -13.08 7.39 21.37
CA PRO A 184 -12.31 8.64 21.46
C PRO A 184 -11.78 9.08 20.08
N PHE A 185 -11.90 10.38 19.79
CA PHE A 185 -11.43 10.99 18.53
C PHE A 185 -9.97 10.67 18.19
N LYS A 186 -9.11 10.48 19.20
CA LYS A 186 -7.71 10.06 19.03
C LYS A 186 -7.59 8.81 18.14
N GLN A 187 -8.51 7.85 18.24
CA GLN A 187 -8.48 6.66 17.37
C GLN A 187 -8.71 7.02 15.90
N MET A 188 -9.62 7.94 15.60
CA MET A 188 -9.88 8.37 14.22
C MET A 188 -8.69 9.13 13.65
N LEU A 189 -8.11 10.02 14.45
CA LEU A 189 -6.89 10.74 14.09
C LEU A 189 -5.72 9.76 13.85
N SER A 190 -5.56 8.74 14.69
CA SER A 190 -4.53 7.72 14.49
C SER A 190 -4.73 6.95 13.18
N LEU A 191 -5.96 6.56 12.82
CA LEU A 191 -6.23 5.88 11.54
C LEU A 191 -5.84 6.74 10.34
N PHE A 192 -6.24 8.01 10.36
CA PHE A 192 -5.88 8.96 9.31
C PHE A 192 -4.36 9.13 9.20
N LEU A 193 -3.67 9.32 10.33
CA LEU A 193 -2.21 9.49 10.35
C LEU A 193 -1.46 8.22 9.92
N ILE A 194 -1.97 7.02 10.23
CA ILE A 194 -1.42 5.76 9.72
C ILE A 194 -1.48 5.75 8.18
N GLY A 195 -2.65 6.04 7.61
CA GLY A 195 -2.83 6.06 6.16
C GLY A 195 -1.94 7.10 5.47
N VAL A 196 -1.84 8.30 6.04
CA VAL A 196 -0.90 9.34 5.56
C VAL A 196 0.54 8.85 5.62
N SER A 197 0.98 8.29 6.76
CA SER A 197 2.37 7.92 6.99
C SER A 197 2.85 6.83 6.03
N VAL A 198 2.02 5.82 5.81
CA VAL A 198 2.33 4.69 4.92
C VAL A 198 2.53 5.20 3.50
N GLN A 199 1.54 5.93 2.98
CA GLN A 199 1.59 6.41 1.62
C GLN A 199 2.69 7.45 1.41
N PHE A 200 2.84 8.37 2.35
CA PHE A 200 3.90 9.37 2.32
C PHE A 200 5.28 8.72 2.34
N GLY A 201 5.51 7.73 3.18
CA GLY A 201 6.80 7.07 3.32
C GLY A 201 7.32 6.49 2.01
N TRP A 202 6.51 5.67 1.31
CA TRP A 202 6.97 5.04 0.07
C TRP A 202 7.02 6.03 -1.09
N GLU A 203 6.02 6.92 -1.23
CA GLU A 203 6.01 7.93 -2.31
C GLU A 203 7.19 8.91 -2.16
N LEU A 204 7.55 9.28 -0.92
CA LEU A 204 8.73 10.10 -0.64
C LEU A 204 10.00 9.36 -1.02
N ALA A 205 10.13 8.09 -0.65
CA ALA A 205 11.31 7.30 -0.99
C ALA A 205 11.52 7.18 -2.50
N LEU A 206 10.44 7.03 -3.28
CA LEU A 206 10.51 7.04 -4.74
C LEU A 206 10.91 8.39 -5.33
N LEU A 207 10.44 9.48 -4.73
CA LEU A 207 10.74 10.84 -5.18
C LEU A 207 12.20 11.21 -4.89
N VAL A 208 12.68 10.91 -3.68
CA VAL A 208 14.04 11.23 -3.23
C VAL A 208 15.09 10.49 -4.05
N ASN A 209 14.85 9.23 -4.41
CA ASN A 209 15.80 8.40 -5.15
C ASN A 209 15.60 8.45 -6.67
N GLY A 210 14.84 9.41 -7.20
CA GLY A 210 14.69 9.61 -8.65
C GLY A 210 13.97 8.49 -9.40
N ILE A 211 13.40 7.49 -8.70
CA ILE A 211 12.53 6.48 -9.32
C ILE A 211 11.31 7.17 -9.95
N ARG A 212 10.79 8.21 -9.28
CA ARG A 212 9.78 9.10 -9.84
C ARG A 212 10.43 10.41 -10.30
N PRO A 213 10.02 10.99 -11.46
CA PRO A 213 10.51 12.29 -11.90
C PRO A 213 10.34 13.39 -10.86
N SER A 214 11.34 14.26 -10.71
CA SER A 214 11.34 15.40 -9.79
C SER A 214 10.63 16.63 -10.37
N ASP A 215 9.36 16.46 -10.75
CA ASP A 215 8.52 17.53 -11.28
C ASP A 215 7.38 17.92 -10.31
N PHE A 216 6.71 19.04 -10.61
CA PHE A 216 5.59 19.52 -9.79
C PHE A 216 4.41 18.52 -9.78
N ALA A 217 4.23 17.73 -10.83
CA ALA A 217 3.17 16.74 -10.90
C ALA A 217 3.43 15.57 -9.93
N SER A 218 4.69 15.17 -9.76
CA SER A 218 5.11 14.15 -8.79
C SER A 218 4.95 14.62 -7.35
N LEU A 219 5.25 15.89 -7.05
CA LEU A 219 4.98 16.48 -5.73
C LEU A 219 3.47 16.54 -5.44
N ARG A 220 2.67 16.95 -6.43
CA ARG A 220 1.20 16.92 -6.32
C ARG A 220 0.70 15.50 -6.08
N THR A 221 1.28 14.51 -6.76
CA THR A 221 0.93 13.10 -6.59
C THR A 221 1.29 12.59 -5.19
N LEU A 222 2.48 12.92 -4.67
CA LEU A 222 2.86 12.62 -3.28
C LEU A 222 1.81 13.15 -2.30
N ILE A 223 1.45 14.43 -2.39
CA ILE A 223 0.50 15.05 -1.45
C ILE A 223 -0.91 14.45 -1.58
N ILE A 224 -1.47 14.40 -2.79
CA ILE A 224 -2.83 13.91 -3.03
C ILE A 224 -2.94 12.45 -2.64
N ASN A 225 -1.98 11.62 -3.06
CA ASN A 225 -2.04 10.22 -2.75
C ASN A 225 -1.91 9.99 -1.24
N SER A 226 -0.98 10.69 -0.56
CA SER A 226 -0.82 10.60 0.90
C SER A 226 -2.09 10.92 1.67
N LEU A 227 -2.85 11.91 1.21
CA LEU A 227 -4.10 12.29 1.86
C LEU A 227 -5.28 11.39 1.47
N ILE A 228 -5.33 10.90 0.23
CA ILE A 228 -6.52 10.24 -0.32
C ILE A 228 -6.33 8.73 -0.53
N GLU A 229 -5.35 8.29 -1.32
CA GLU A 229 -5.30 6.91 -1.86
C GLU A 229 -5.27 5.84 -0.77
N THR A 230 -4.38 5.96 0.23
CA THR A 230 -4.34 4.97 1.32
C THR A 230 -5.44 5.21 2.37
N ASN A 231 -5.74 6.48 2.69
CA ASN A 231 -6.81 6.80 3.64
C ASN A 231 -8.19 6.33 3.18
N LEU A 232 -8.40 6.21 1.87
CA LEU A 232 -9.59 5.63 1.27
C LEU A 232 -9.96 4.27 1.89
N GLY A 233 -8.94 3.43 2.13
CA GLY A 233 -9.12 2.09 2.69
C GLY A 233 -9.21 2.07 4.21
N MET A 234 -8.70 3.08 4.92
CA MET A 234 -8.55 3.03 6.38
C MET A 234 -9.85 2.81 7.16
N PRO A 235 -11.00 3.44 6.81
CA PRO A 235 -12.27 3.14 7.46
C PRO A 235 -12.70 1.67 7.31
N ILE A 236 -12.51 1.09 6.12
CA ILE A 236 -12.83 -0.31 5.83
C ILE A 236 -11.90 -1.23 6.61
N ILE A 237 -10.60 -0.94 6.58
CA ILE A 237 -9.58 -1.68 7.34
C ILE A 237 -9.89 -1.66 8.83
N TYR A 238 -10.32 -0.52 9.39
CA TYR A 238 -10.71 -0.44 10.80
C TYR A 238 -11.84 -1.41 11.16
N VAL A 239 -12.89 -1.47 10.33
CA VAL A 239 -14.02 -2.38 10.55
C VAL A 239 -13.56 -3.84 10.48
N ILE A 240 -12.76 -4.19 9.46
CA ILE A 240 -12.18 -5.53 9.32
C ILE A 240 -11.32 -5.88 10.53
N PHE A 241 -10.44 -4.97 10.93
CA PHE A 241 -9.53 -5.16 12.06
C PHE A 241 -10.30 -5.42 13.35
N HIS A 242 -11.33 -4.61 13.64
CA HIS A 242 -12.14 -4.78 14.85
C HIS A 242 -12.90 -6.12 14.84
N PHE A 243 -13.41 -6.54 13.68
CA PHE A 243 -14.12 -7.81 13.52
C PHE A 243 -13.20 -9.04 13.73
N PHE A 244 -11.99 -9.01 13.18
CA PHE A 244 -11.03 -10.12 13.31
C PHE A 244 -10.42 -10.19 14.71
N ARG A 245 -10.07 -9.04 15.30
CA ARG A 245 -9.49 -8.95 16.64
C ARG A 245 -10.36 -9.59 17.71
N ASN A 246 -11.68 -9.48 17.61
CA ASN A 246 -12.59 -10.02 18.61
C ASN A 246 -12.64 -11.56 18.60
N ARG A 247 -12.05 -12.19 17.58
CA ARG A 247 -12.11 -13.65 17.38
C ARG A 247 -10.75 -14.33 17.45
N TRP A 248 -9.69 -13.68 16.97
CA TRP A 248 -8.38 -14.30 16.84
C TRP A 248 -7.23 -13.40 17.29
N ASN A 249 -6.22 -14.02 17.91
CA ASN A 249 -4.92 -13.43 18.21
C ASN A 249 -4.01 -13.39 16.97
N GLU A 250 -2.87 -12.69 17.05
CA GLU A 250 -1.90 -12.57 15.94
C GLU A 250 -1.39 -13.92 15.41
N ASP A 251 -1.32 -14.94 16.26
CA ASP A 251 -0.93 -16.30 15.93
C ASP A 251 -2.10 -17.17 15.42
N LEU A 252 -3.25 -16.55 15.14
CA LEU A 252 -4.51 -17.19 14.71
C LEU A 252 -5.16 -18.09 15.77
N SER A 253 -4.66 -18.12 17.00
CA SER A 253 -5.37 -18.77 18.11
C SER A 253 -6.66 -18.00 18.43
N LYS A 254 -7.72 -18.71 18.85
CA LYS A 254 -8.98 -18.06 19.25
C LYS A 254 -8.75 -17.22 20.51
N VAL A 255 -9.40 -16.06 20.58
CA VAL A 255 -9.42 -15.25 21.80
C VAL A 255 -10.25 -15.98 22.85
N VAL A 256 -9.63 -16.40 23.96
CA VAL A 256 -10.35 -17.02 25.08
C VAL A 256 -11.06 -15.92 25.87
N ASN A 257 -12.38 -15.91 25.83
CA ASN A 257 -13.18 -15.05 26.71
C ASN A 257 -13.31 -15.73 28.08
N VAL A 258 -12.72 -15.12 29.10
CA VAL A 258 -12.73 -15.61 30.49
C VAL A 258 -14.15 -15.89 31.02
N LYS A 259 -15.19 -15.23 30.46
CA LYS A 259 -16.59 -15.49 30.79
C LYS A 259 -17.08 -16.89 30.40
N GLU A 260 -16.68 -17.41 29.24
CA GLU A 260 -17.06 -18.78 28.82
C GLU A 260 -16.36 -19.82 29.69
N THR A 261 -15.13 -19.53 30.14
CA THR A 261 -14.35 -20.45 30.99
C THR A 261 -14.96 -20.60 32.38
N HIS A 262 -15.54 -19.54 32.94
CA HIS A 262 -16.27 -19.62 34.21
C HIS A 262 -17.57 -20.41 34.08
N GLU A 263 -18.40 -20.15 33.07
CA GLU A 263 -19.64 -20.90 32.84
C GLU A 263 -19.39 -22.39 32.53
N GLU A 264 -18.32 -22.72 31.83
CA GLU A 264 -17.95 -24.12 31.55
C GLU A 264 -17.37 -24.83 32.78
N SER A 265 -16.67 -24.09 33.66
CA SER A 265 -16.18 -24.61 34.94
C SER A 265 -17.31 -24.81 35.96
N GLU A 266 -18.32 -23.93 35.97
CA GLU A 266 -19.51 -24.06 36.82
C GLU A 266 -20.39 -25.23 36.35
N ARG A 267 -20.58 -25.42 35.03
CA ARG A 267 -21.30 -26.59 34.50
C ARG A 267 -20.60 -27.91 34.83
N LYS A 268 -19.27 -27.97 34.73
CA LYS A 268 -18.49 -29.18 35.07
C LYS A 268 -18.34 -29.41 36.58
N GLY A 269 -18.58 -28.37 37.40
CA GLY A 269 -18.60 -28.46 38.86
C GLY A 269 -19.96 -28.82 39.46
N ALA A 270 -21.06 -28.61 38.72
CA ALA A 270 -22.42 -28.94 39.16
C ALA A 270 -22.84 -30.40 38.91
N ASP A 271 -22.06 -31.15 38.11
CA ASP A 271 -22.24 -32.59 37.83
C ASP A 271 -21.42 -33.50 38.78
N LYS A 272 -20.90 -32.97 39.89
CA LYS A 272 -20.24 -33.71 40.98
C LYS A 272 -20.99 -33.55 42.29
#